data_AF-A0A9E5QYC6-F1
#
_entry.id   AF-A0A9E5QYC6-F1
#
_cell.length_a   1.000
_cell.length_b   1.000
_cell.length_c   1.000
_cell.angle_alpha   90.00
_cell.angle_beta   90.00
_cell.angle_gamma   90.00
#
_symmetry.space_group_name_H-M   'P 1'
#
loop_
_entity.id
_entity.type
_entity.pdbx_description
1 polymer ?
#
loop_
_entity_poly.entity_id
_entity_poly.type
_entity_poly.pdbx_seq_one_letter_code
_entity_poly.pdbx_strand_id
1 'polypeptide(L)' 'MNPIPIPSHQYYEQLLRILEQQTLPAVETQDYNNRHRTQEVIITIRKALSLQRQLEADWQQRGLPLREQSPS' A
#
# COMPACT_ATOMS: atom_id res chain seq x y z
N MET A 1 -2.16 27.29 -5.45
CA MET A 1 -1.55 26.08 -6.06
C MET A 1 -2.54 24.94 -5.96
N ASN A 2 -2.69 24.13 -7.02
CA ASN A 2 -3.52 22.92 -6.94
C ASN A 2 -2.77 21.87 -6.08
N PRO A 3 -3.44 21.23 -5.11
CA PRO A 3 -2.81 20.24 -4.27
C PRO A 3 -2.40 19.01 -5.08
N ILE A 4 -1.24 18.43 -4.75
CA ILE A 4 -0.76 17.19 -5.35
C ILE A 4 -1.74 16.07 -4.94
N PRO A 5 -2.33 15.36 -5.91
CA PRO A 5 -3.20 14.23 -5.61
C PRO A 5 -2.36 13.05 -5.13
N ILE A 6 -2.67 12.52 -3.95
CA ILE A 6 -2.01 11.35 -3.38
C ILE A 6 -3.03 10.25 -3.07
N PRO A 7 -2.73 8.97 -3.28
CA PRO A 7 -3.64 7.89 -2.92
C PRO A 7 -3.73 7.78 -1.39
N SER A 8 -4.92 7.61 -0.82
CA SER A 8 -5.05 7.47 0.63
C SER A 8 -4.32 6.21 1.15
N HIS A 9 -3.69 6.32 2.32
CA HIS A 9 -3.00 5.18 2.96
C HIS A 9 -3.98 4.06 3.34
N GLN A 10 -5.25 4.38 3.58
CA GLN A 10 -6.28 3.42 3.96
C GLN A 10 -6.41 2.29 2.92
N TYR A 11 -6.13 2.54 1.64
CA TYR A 11 -6.18 1.51 0.59
C TYR A 11 -5.08 0.47 0.73
N TYR A 12 -3.87 0.91 1.04
CA TYR A 12 -2.76 0.02 1.32
C TYR A 12 -3.09 -0.84 2.55
N GLU A 13 -3.68 -0.24 3.58
CA GLU A 13 -4.04 -0.96 4.81
C GLU A 13 -5.17 -1.99 4.58
N GLN A 14 -6.21 -1.65 3.83
CA GLN A 14 -7.28 -2.58 3.46
C GLN A 14 -6.76 -3.74 2.62
N LEU A 15 -5.94 -3.43 1.60
CA LEU A 15 -5.34 -4.42 0.73
C LEU A 15 -4.40 -5.35 1.52
N LEU A 16 -3.54 -4.80 2.37
CA LEU A 16 -2.66 -5.58 3.24
C LEU A 16 -3.45 -6.47 4.21
N ARG A 17 -4.54 -5.95 4.79
CA ARG A 17 -5.40 -6.75 5.67
C ARG A 17 -5.97 -7.97 4.95
N ILE A 18 -6.47 -7.81 3.73
CA ILE A 18 -6.98 -8.94 2.94
C ILE A 18 -5.84 -9.92 2.63
N LEU A 19 -4.71 -9.42 2.14
CA LEU A 19 -3.58 -10.27 1.77
C LEU A 19 -3.03 -11.08 2.95
N GLU A 20 -2.92 -10.45 4.12
CA GLU A 20 -2.31 -11.06 5.31
C GLU A 20 -3.29 -11.97 6.05
N GLN A 21 -4.56 -11.59 6.16
CA GLN A 21 -5.54 -12.31 6.98
C GLN A 21 -6.38 -13.32 6.20
N GLN A 22 -6.49 -13.17 4.88
CA GLN A 22 -7.35 -14.01 4.05
C GLN A 22 -6.56 -14.71 2.95
N THR A 23 -5.81 -13.96 2.14
CA THR A 23 -5.12 -14.53 0.97
C THR A 23 -3.97 -15.45 1.36
N LEU A 24 -3.04 -15.00 2.21
CA LEU A 24 -1.89 -15.82 2.59
C LEU A 24 -2.31 -17.14 3.27
N PRO A 25 -3.23 -17.16 4.26
CA PRO A 25 -3.71 -18.41 4.85
C PRO A 25 -4.39 -19.34 3.84
N ALA A 26 -5.20 -18.79 2.91
CA ALA A 26 -5.83 -19.58 1.86
C ALA A 26 -4.79 -20.18 0.90
N VAL A 27 -3.78 -19.42 0.49
CA VAL A 27 -2.69 -19.89 -0.37
C VAL A 27 -1.82 -20.92 0.34
N GLU A 28 -1.53 -20.75 1.62
CA GLU A 28 -0.76 -21.73 2.41
C GLU A 28 -1.43 -23.11 2.46
N THR A 29 -2.76 -23.17 2.34
CA THR A 29 -3.54 -24.42 2.36
C THR A 29 -3.87 -24.97 0.97
N GLN A 30 -4.09 -24.10 -0.01
CA GLN A 30 -4.62 -24.49 -1.34
C GLN A 30 -3.59 -24.44 -2.46
N ASP A 31 -2.56 -23.59 -2.35
CA ASP A 31 -1.57 -23.37 -3.42
C ASP A 31 -0.20 -23.01 -2.83
N TYR A 32 0.39 -23.98 -2.12
CA TYR A 32 1.66 -23.78 -1.43
C TYR A 32 2.81 -23.30 -2.35
N ASN A 33 2.77 -23.67 -3.63
CA ASN A 33 3.77 -23.26 -4.62
C ASN A 33 3.79 -21.73 -4.86
N ASN A 34 2.65 -21.05 -4.67
CA ASN A 34 2.57 -19.60 -4.82
C ASN A 34 2.69 -18.83 -3.49
N ARG A 35 2.91 -19.52 -2.35
CA ARG A 35 3.07 -18.87 -1.03
C ARG A 35 4.12 -17.76 -1.04
N HIS A 36 5.30 -18.03 -1.61
CA HIS A 36 6.38 -17.05 -1.66
C HIS A 36 5.98 -15.82 -2.48
N ARG A 37 5.34 -16.04 -3.64
CA ARG A 37 4.86 -14.94 -4.48
C ARG A 37 3.80 -14.08 -3.77
N THR A 38 2.90 -14.70 -3.02
CA THR A 38 1.93 -13.98 -2.18
C THR A 38 2.62 -13.14 -1.10
N GLN A 39 3.67 -13.66 -0.48
CA GLN A 39 4.49 -12.90 0.48
C GLN A 39 5.25 -11.74 -0.18
N GLU A 40 5.77 -11.93 -1.38
CA GLU A 40 6.43 -10.88 -2.16
C GLU A 40 5.46 -9.73 -2.49
N VAL A 41 4.19 -10.04 -2.80
CA VAL A 41 3.15 -9.02 -3.00
C VAL A 41 2.94 -8.19 -1.73
N ILE A 42 2.78 -8.83 -0.57
CA ILE A 42 2.62 -8.16 0.73
C ILE A 42 3.81 -7.23 1.00
N ILE A 43 5.04 -7.75 0.84
CA ILE A 43 6.27 -6.98 1.06
C ILE A 43 6.34 -5.77 0.12
N THR A 44 5.99 -5.96 -1.15
CA THR A 44 6.03 -4.90 -2.15
C THR A 44 5.05 -3.77 -1.83
N ILE A 45 3.84 -4.12 -1.39
CA ILE A 45 2.83 -3.13 -1.00
C ILE A 45 3.25 -2.36 0.26
N ARG A 46 3.82 -3.04 1.26
CA ARG A 46 4.39 -2.37 2.45
C ARG A 46 5.52 -1.40 2.07
N LYS A 47 6.40 -1.80 1.15
CA LYS A 47 7.46 -0.92 0.62
C LYS A 47 6.87 0.29 -0.11
N ALA A 48 5.87 0.08 -0.96
CA ALA A 48 5.20 1.17 -1.67
C ALA A 48 4.59 2.20 -0.71
N LEU A 49 3.90 1.75 0.35
CA LEU A 49 3.35 2.62 1.39
C LEU A 49 4.44 3.43 2.11
N SER A 50 5.56 2.79 2.45
CA SER A 50 6.70 3.47 3.08
C SER A 50 7.31 4.53 2.16
N LEU A 51 7.51 4.21 0.88
CA LEU A 51 8.04 5.13 -0.12
C LEU A 51 7.12 6.32 -0.34
N GLN A 52 5.81 6.08 -0.40
CA GLN A 52 4.81 7.14 -0.53
C GLN A 52 4.86 8.10 0.66
N ARG A 53 4.92 7.59 1.90
CA ARG A 53 5.04 8.43 3.11
C ARG A 53 6.29 9.32 3.08
N GLN A 54 7.41 8.79 2.62
CA GLN A 54 8.65 9.57 2.47
C GLN A 54 8.46 10.69 1.44
N LEU A 55 7.88 10.38 0.28
CA LEU A 55 7.61 11.36 -0.77
C LEU A 55 6.63 12.45 -0.32
N GLU A 56 5.60 12.08 0.43
CA GLU A 56 4.65 13.01 1.05
C GLU A 56 5.35 13.96 2.04
N ALA A 57 6.22 13.42 2.90
CA ALA A 57 7.01 14.22 3.83
C ALA A 57 7.90 15.22 3.07
N ASP A 58 8.55 14.80 1.98
CA ASP A 58 9.38 15.69 1.15
C ASP A 58 8.55 16.82 0.52
N TRP A 59 7.32 16.54 0.09
CA TRP A 59 6.43 17.58 -0.44
C TRP A 59 5.94 18.54 0.65
N GLN A 60 5.56 18.02 1.81
CA GLN A 60 5.15 18.82 2.96
C GLN A 60 6.28 19.74 3.45
N GLN A 61 7.51 19.25 3.51
CA GLN A 61 8.70 20.06 3.84
C GLN A 61 8.93 21.21 2.86
N ARG A 62 8.56 21.02 1.58
CA ARG A 62 8.62 22.05 0.53
C ARG A 62 7.40 22.99 0.52
N GLY A 63 6.46 22.83 1.46
CA GLY A 63 5.25 23.64 1.55
C GLY A 63 4.23 23.35 0.43
N LEU A 64 4.32 22.18 -0.21
CA LEU A 64 3.41 21.79 -1.27
C LEU A 64 2.11 21.20 -0.67
N PRO A 65 0.93 21.72 -1.02
CA PRO A 65 -0.33 21.20 -0.49
C PRO A 65 -0.63 19.82 -1.08
N LEU A 66 -1.10 18.89 -0.25
CA LEU A 66 -1.48 17.53 -0.64
C LEU A 66 -2.99 17.34 -0.56
N ARG A 67 -3.55 16.51 -1.44
CA ARG A 67 -4.96 16.09 -1.42
C ARG A 67 -5.02 14.58 -1.48
N GLU A 68 -5.50 13.96 -0.40
CA GLU A 68 -5.82 12.54 -0.41
C GLU A 68 -6.96 12.23 -1.36
N GLN A 69 -6.80 11.14 -2.10
CA GLN A 69 -7.79 10.61 -3.01
C GLN A 69 -8.14 9.18 -2.64
N SER A 70 -9.44 8.97 -2.58
CA SER A 70 -10.08 7.68 -2.49
C SER A 70 -10.41 7.18 -3.90
N PRO A 71 -9.92 6.00 -4.36
CA PRO A 71 -10.48 5.33 -5.52
C PRO A 71 -11.99 5.24 -5.41
N SER A 72 -12.61 5.59 -6.53
CA SER A 72 -14.05 5.62 -6.78
C SER A 72 -14.64 4.23 -6.92
#